data_AF-A0A9J6EZV2-F1
#
_entry.id   AF-A0A9J6EZV2-F1
#
_cell.length_a   1.000
_cell.length_b   1.000
_cell.length_c   1.000
_cell.angle_alpha   90.00
_cell.angle_beta   90.00
_cell.angle_gamma   90.00
#
_symmetry.space_group_name_H-M   'P 1'
#
loop_
_entity.id
_entity.type
_entity.pdbx_description
1 polymer ?
#
loop_
_entity_poly.entity_id
_entity_poly.type
_entity_poly.pdbx_seq_one_letter_code
_entity_poly.pdbx_strand_id
1 'polypeptide(L)'
;MVDLVGNLEDLRQALEHFGEVVQRARRRSLQESPLHTVCYHGNEDMAKTLIDAGNDVNVKDIDGNTPLHYCAVGNEPGAMRLLVTARADLNAVNHRNRTPLHVAASKGHADCVRTLLSYSRRINVNIQDAAGDTALHDAITFDSTVIACLLIDFRAMDLSLQNKRGFNSLHHACFKGNHEQIARELPNERLAPLCYLANRGADVYILNNKGISPLRMAAATDTLEHIGAWASRSRFMVSEASRPSRQSSASPLTGEKCKICIESEANVVFQPCGHRTTCQECSVRCKVCLTCAVPIQEKVDLDGMPVRGREQNQTTPRDLDSRLQELEDRHTCNICMEKPRDVVFMCGHGSCKVCAENLDLCHMCRVPIERKIALYLD
;
A
#
# COMPACT_ATOMS: atom_id res chain seq x y z
N MET A 1 -11.04 -50.17 33.34
CA MET A 1 -11.88 -50.36 32.13
C MET A 1 -13.29 -49.77 32.32
N VAL A 2 -13.43 -48.78 33.21
CA VAL A 2 -14.66 -48.04 33.46
C VAL A 2 -14.28 -46.57 33.25
N ASP A 3 -15.14 -45.78 32.63
CA ASP A 3 -15.04 -44.31 32.35
C ASP A 3 -14.55 -43.78 30.99
N LEU A 4 -14.16 -44.60 30.01
CA LEU A 4 -13.92 -44.10 28.64
C LEU A 4 -15.17 -44.13 27.74
N VAL A 5 -16.13 -45.00 28.03
CA VAL A 5 -17.37 -45.14 27.22
C VAL A 5 -18.42 -44.10 27.63
N GLY A 6 -18.54 -43.78 28.93
CA GLY A 6 -19.48 -42.74 29.40
C GLY A 6 -19.18 -41.36 28.82
N ASN A 7 -17.90 -41.00 28.73
CA ASN A 7 -17.48 -39.69 28.21
C ASN A 7 -17.76 -39.52 26.71
N LEU A 8 -17.75 -40.61 25.93
CA LEU A 8 -18.09 -40.56 24.49
C LEU A 8 -19.60 -40.52 24.25
N GLU A 9 -20.39 -41.25 25.04
CA GLU A 9 -21.85 -41.21 24.97
C GLU A 9 -22.38 -39.84 25.41
N ASP A 10 -21.80 -39.26 26.46
CA ASP A 10 -22.14 -37.92 26.96
C ASP A 10 -21.72 -36.82 25.98
N LEU A 11 -20.54 -36.93 25.34
CA LEU A 11 -20.10 -36.02 24.28
C LEU A 11 -21.02 -36.13 23.06
N ARG A 12 -21.44 -37.34 22.70
CA ARG A 12 -22.37 -37.59 21.61
C ARG A 12 -23.77 -37.03 21.91
N GLN A 13 -24.28 -37.23 23.11
CA GLN A 13 -25.55 -36.65 23.55
C GLN A 13 -25.49 -35.12 23.61
N ALA A 14 -24.37 -34.54 24.05
CA ALA A 14 -24.17 -33.10 24.03
C ALA A 14 -24.16 -32.55 22.60
N LEU A 15 -23.55 -33.25 21.65
CA LEU A 15 -23.53 -32.89 20.22
C LEU A 15 -24.90 -33.07 19.55
N GLU A 16 -25.65 -34.12 19.90
CA GLU A 16 -27.02 -34.36 19.42
C GLU A 16 -27.98 -33.30 19.98
N HIS A 17 -27.88 -32.96 21.27
CA HIS A 17 -28.66 -31.91 21.91
C HIS A 17 -28.32 -30.51 21.36
N PHE A 18 -27.04 -30.23 21.11
CA PHE A 18 -26.63 -29.02 20.39
C PHE A 18 -27.22 -29.00 18.96
N GLY A 19 -27.22 -30.16 18.29
CA GLY A 19 -27.84 -30.34 16.98
C GLY A 19 -29.34 -30.03 16.97
N GLU A 20 -30.08 -30.44 18.00
CA GLU A 20 -31.52 -30.17 18.14
C GLU A 20 -31.82 -28.70 18.47
N VAL A 21 -30.98 -28.03 19.26
CA VAL A 21 -31.10 -26.59 19.54
C VAL A 21 -30.82 -25.77 18.27
N VAL A 22 -29.86 -26.19 17.44
CA VAL A 22 -29.55 -25.59 16.12
C VAL A 22 -30.70 -25.79 15.11
N GLN A 23 -31.44 -26.89 15.19
CA GLN A 23 -32.59 -27.17 14.30
C GLN A 23 -33.76 -26.20 14.48
N ARG A 24 -33.98 -25.65 15.69
CA ARG A 24 -35.06 -24.68 15.96
C ARG A 24 -34.78 -23.27 15.43
N ALA A 25 -33.54 -22.94 15.06
CA ALA A 25 -33.16 -21.66 14.45
C ALA A 25 -33.20 -21.67 12.90
N ARG A 26 -33.71 -22.75 12.28
CA ARG A 26 -33.67 -22.98 10.84
C ARG A 26 -34.65 -22.09 10.06
N ARG A 27 -34.12 -21.06 9.41
CA ARG A 27 -34.42 -20.76 7.98
C ARG A 27 -33.19 -20.41 7.12
N ARG A 28 -31.94 -20.50 7.62
CA ARG A 28 -30.70 -20.18 6.85
C ARG A 28 -29.59 -21.25 6.88
N SER A 29 -29.67 -22.29 7.72
CA SER A 29 -28.51 -23.06 8.21
C SER A 29 -28.49 -24.56 7.81
N LEU A 30 -28.40 -24.89 6.52
CA LEU A 30 -28.30 -26.30 6.09
C LEU A 30 -26.87 -26.77 5.73
N GLN A 31 -25.89 -25.86 5.60
CA GLN A 31 -24.48 -26.21 5.29
C GLN A 31 -23.45 -25.56 6.23
N GLU A 32 -23.87 -24.91 7.31
CA GLU A 32 -22.92 -24.41 8.31
C GLU A 32 -22.35 -25.60 9.11
N SER A 33 -21.13 -26.02 8.76
CA SER A 33 -20.34 -27.00 9.54
C SER A 33 -20.06 -26.49 10.97
N PRO A 34 -19.99 -27.37 11.99
CA PRO A 34 -19.57 -27.02 13.35
C PRO A 34 -18.27 -26.20 13.41
N LEU A 35 -17.35 -26.44 12.46
CA LEU A 35 -16.09 -25.70 12.38
C LEU A 35 -16.30 -24.21 12.08
N HIS A 36 -17.33 -23.82 11.32
CA HIS A 36 -17.66 -22.40 11.10
C HIS A 36 -18.05 -21.70 12.40
N THR A 37 -18.98 -22.30 13.15
CA THR A 37 -19.50 -21.72 14.40
C THR A 37 -18.40 -21.59 15.45
N VAL A 38 -17.56 -22.61 15.58
CA VAL A 38 -16.41 -22.60 16.49
C VAL A 38 -15.39 -21.52 16.09
N CYS A 39 -15.12 -21.37 14.79
CA CYS A 39 -14.22 -20.35 14.26
C CYS A 39 -14.74 -18.93 14.41
N TYR A 40 -16.07 -18.74 14.37
CA TYR A 40 -16.72 -17.45 14.64
C TYR A 40 -16.57 -17.00 16.08
N HIS A 41 -16.60 -17.95 17.02
CA HIS A 41 -16.51 -17.69 18.46
C HIS A 41 -15.09 -17.80 19.02
N GLY A 42 -14.09 -18.11 18.20
CA GLY A 42 -12.70 -18.17 18.63
C GLY A 42 -12.37 -19.32 19.59
N ASN A 43 -13.20 -20.37 19.66
CA ASN A 43 -12.93 -21.48 20.56
C ASN A 43 -11.81 -22.36 20.00
N GLU A 44 -10.57 -21.98 20.30
CA GLU A 44 -9.35 -22.59 19.77
C GLU A 44 -9.24 -24.09 20.10
N ASP A 45 -9.61 -24.50 21.32
CA ASP A 45 -9.55 -25.90 21.75
C ASP A 45 -10.52 -26.77 20.96
N MET A 46 -11.76 -26.29 20.77
CA MET A 46 -12.75 -27.00 19.97
C MET A 46 -12.37 -26.97 18.48
N ALA A 47 -11.82 -25.86 17.98
CA ALA A 47 -11.37 -25.74 16.61
C ALA A 47 -10.29 -26.79 16.32
N LYS A 48 -9.31 -26.89 17.21
CA LYS A 48 -8.24 -27.88 17.15
C LYS A 48 -8.80 -29.30 17.19
N THR A 49 -9.71 -29.59 18.11
CA THR A 49 -10.34 -30.92 18.24
C THR A 49 -11.05 -31.33 16.95
N LEU A 50 -11.81 -30.42 16.33
CA LEU A 50 -12.50 -30.67 15.06
C LEU A 50 -11.51 -30.87 13.90
N ILE A 51 -10.46 -30.07 13.83
CA ILE A 51 -9.39 -30.21 12.82
C ILE A 51 -8.69 -31.56 12.96
N ASP A 52 -8.31 -31.95 14.18
CA ASP A 52 -7.63 -33.21 14.48
C ASP A 52 -8.54 -34.43 14.19
N ALA A 53 -9.86 -34.25 14.32
CA ALA A 53 -10.86 -35.23 13.90
C ALA A 53 -11.05 -35.34 12.37
N GLY A 54 -10.28 -34.60 11.57
CA GLY A 54 -10.29 -34.68 10.10
C GLY A 54 -11.40 -33.87 9.43
N ASN A 55 -11.98 -32.87 10.11
CA ASN A 55 -12.94 -31.97 9.47
C ASN A 55 -12.27 -31.16 8.34
N ASP A 56 -12.97 -30.98 7.22
CA ASP A 56 -12.47 -30.17 6.11
C ASP A 56 -12.36 -28.69 6.52
N VAL A 57 -11.13 -28.19 6.59
CA VAL A 57 -10.81 -26.79 6.94
C VAL A 57 -11.21 -25.78 5.86
N ASN A 58 -11.53 -26.26 4.65
CA ASN A 58 -11.99 -25.45 3.52
C ASN A 58 -13.47 -25.69 3.19
N VAL A 59 -14.21 -26.36 4.08
CA VAL A 59 -15.65 -26.55 3.94
C VAL A 59 -16.33 -25.21 3.66
N LYS A 60 -17.33 -25.21 2.78
CA LYS A 60 -18.08 -24.01 2.41
C LYS A 60 -19.52 -24.08 2.91
N ASP A 61 -20.02 -22.98 3.46
CA ASP A 61 -21.45 -22.78 3.72
C ASP A 61 -22.24 -22.46 2.44
N ILE A 62 -23.54 -22.16 2.58
CA ILE A 62 -24.43 -21.82 1.47
C ILE A 62 -24.06 -20.51 0.73
N ASP A 63 -23.29 -19.64 1.38
CA ASP A 63 -22.81 -18.37 0.83
C ASP A 63 -21.38 -18.51 0.28
N GLY A 64 -20.81 -19.72 0.34
CA GLY A 64 -19.45 -20.04 -0.08
C GLY A 64 -18.37 -19.63 0.92
N ASN A 65 -18.75 -19.20 2.13
CA ASN A 65 -17.80 -18.84 3.18
C ASN A 65 -17.15 -20.09 3.76
N THR A 66 -15.85 -19.99 4.04
CA THR A 66 -15.08 -21.02 4.74
C THR A 66 -14.94 -20.71 6.23
N PRO A 67 -14.46 -21.64 7.07
CA PRO A 67 -14.14 -21.34 8.47
C PRO A 67 -13.23 -20.12 8.66
N LEU A 68 -12.26 -19.89 7.74
CA LEU A 68 -11.42 -18.70 7.76
C LEU A 68 -12.21 -17.39 7.57
N HIS A 69 -13.28 -17.40 6.78
CA HIS A 69 -14.18 -16.25 6.67
C HIS A 69 -14.89 -16.00 8.00
N TYR A 70 -15.35 -17.04 8.68
CA TYR A 70 -16.02 -16.89 9.98
C TYR A 70 -15.08 -16.38 11.07
N CYS A 71 -13.80 -16.80 11.09
CA CYS A 71 -12.81 -16.14 11.95
C CYS A 71 -12.67 -14.64 11.63
N ALA A 72 -12.70 -14.28 10.33
CA ALA A 72 -12.61 -12.88 9.91
C ALA A 72 -13.88 -12.09 10.23
N VAL A 73 -15.05 -12.74 10.37
CA VAL A 73 -16.28 -12.11 10.86
C VAL A 73 -16.20 -11.90 12.38
N GLY A 74 -15.76 -12.93 13.12
CA GLY A 74 -15.70 -12.97 14.58
C GLY A 74 -14.55 -12.18 15.21
N ASN A 75 -13.57 -11.74 14.42
CA ASN A 75 -12.30 -11.17 14.88
C ASN A 75 -11.43 -12.17 15.66
N GLU A 76 -11.25 -13.37 15.12
CA GLU A 76 -10.62 -14.49 15.82
C GLU A 76 -9.26 -14.90 15.23
N PRO A 77 -8.18 -14.12 15.46
CA PRO A 77 -6.87 -14.38 14.89
C PRO A 77 -6.23 -15.68 15.40
N GLY A 78 -6.58 -16.14 16.62
CA GLY A 78 -6.12 -17.41 17.17
C GLY A 78 -6.63 -18.61 16.39
N ALA A 79 -7.95 -18.70 16.23
CA ALA A 79 -8.59 -19.70 15.39
C ALA A 79 -8.12 -19.64 13.92
N MET A 80 -7.85 -18.44 13.38
CA MET A 80 -7.23 -18.33 12.05
C MET A 80 -5.89 -19.06 11.99
N ARG A 81 -4.98 -18.83 12.95
CA ARG A 81 -3.65 -19.47 12.95
C ARG A 81 -3.75 -20.99 12.97
N LEU A 82 -4.71 -21.55 13.70
CA LEU A 82 -4.97 -22.99 13.71
C LEU A 82 -5.37 -23.49 12.31
N LEU A 83 -6.34 -22.83 11.66
CA LEU A 83 -6.76 -23.17 10.29
C LEU A 83 -5.62 -23.04 9.28
N VAL A 84 -4.83 -21.97 9.35
CA VAL A 84 -3.69 -21.76 8.43
C VAL A 84 -2.64 -22.86 8.58
N THR A 85 -2.37 -23.27 9.83
CA THR A 85 -1.46 -24.38 10.17
C THR A 85 -1.98 -25.71 9.62
N ALA A 86 -3.30 -25.91 9.68
CA ALA A 86 -4.01 -27.02 9.07
C ALA A 86 -4.17 -26.90 7.53
N ARG A 87 -3.43 -25.99 6.88
CA ARG A 87 -3.41 -25.76 5.43
C ARG A 87 -4.73 -25.25 4.83
N ALA A 88 -5.53 -24.52 5.59
CA ALA A 88 -6.66 -23.78 5.04
C ALA A 88 -6.20 -22.78 3.95
N ASP A 89 -7.02 -22.60 2.92
CA ASP A 89 -6.76 -21.69 1.82
C ASP A 89 -7.06 -20.24 2.22
N LEU A 90 -6.01 -19.43 2.35
CA LEU A 90 -6.09 -18.01 2.70
C LEU A 90 -6.77 -17.16 1.62
N ASN A 91 -6.78 -17.65 0.39
CA ASN A 91 -7.29 -16.97 -0.79
C ASN A 91 -8.66 -17.50 -1.20
N ALA A 92 -9.26 -18.39 -0.40
CA ALA A 92 -10.59 -18.92 -0.66
C ALA A 92 -11.59 -17.78 -0.82
N VAL A 93 -12.46 -17.89 -1.81
CA VAL A 93 -13.50 -16.90 -2.07
C VAL A 93 -14.90 -17.45 -1.83
N ASN A 94 -15.76 -16.60 -1.27
CA ASN A 94 -17.19 -16.85 -1.16
C ASN A 94 -17.95 -16.50 -2.46
N HIS A 95 -19.28 -16.64 -2.48
CA HIS A 95 -20.11 -16.37 -3.67
C HIS A 95 -20.09 -14.90 -4.13
N ARG A 96 -19.56 -13.98 -3.32
CA ARG A 96 -19.31 -12.60 -3.70
C ARG A 96 -17.85 -12.34 -4.11
N ASN A 97 -17.09 -13.40 -4.37
CA ASN A 97 -15.65 -13.37 -4.61
C ASN A 97 -14.83 -12.73 -3.47
N ARG A 98 -15.40 -12.57 -2.28
CA ARG A 98 -14.69 -11.98 -1.13
C ARG A 98 -13.84 -13.05 -0.48
N THR A 99 -12.60 -12.69 -0.14
CA THR A 99 -11.68 -13.50 0.66
C THR A 99 -11.84 -13.20 2.15
N PRO A 100 -11.25 -14.00 3.06
CA PRO A 100 -11.18 -13.66 4.48
C PRO A 100 -10.54 -12.28 4.73
N LEU A 101 -9.60 -11.86 3.88
CA LEU A 101 -8.97 -10.54 3.97
C LEU A 101 -9.95 -9.40 3.68
N HIS A 102 -10.83 -9.55 2.67
CA HIS A 102 -11.90 -8.58 2.41
C HIS A 102 -12.83 -8.46 3.61
N VAL A 103 -13.25 -9.60 4.18
CA VAL A 103 -14.15 -9.63 5.34
C VAL A 103 -13.51 -8.91 6.54
N ALA A 104 -12.26 -9.23 6.88
CA ALA A 104 -11.55 -8.59 7.98
C ALA A 104 -11.35 -7.07 7.74
N ALA A 105 -10.99 -6.68 6.50
CA ALA A 105 -10.80 -5.29 6.12
C ALA A 105 -12.09 -4.47 6.22
N SER A 106 -13.20 -5.00 5.69
CA SER A 106 -14.51 -4.33 5.73
C SER A 106 -15.09 -4.17 7.15
N LYS A 107 -14.62 -5.00 8.10
CA LYS A 107 -15.07 -4.98 9.50
C LYS A 107 -14.14 -4.20 10.43
N GLY A 108 -12.97 -3.77 9.97
CA GLY A 108 -12.00 -3.08 10.82
C GLY A 108 -11.18 -4.01 11.73
N HIS A 109 -11.15 -5.31 11.45
CA HIS A 109 -10.51 -6.32 12.30
C HIS A 109 -9.00 -6.39 12.03
N ALA A 110 -8.26 -5.41 12.53
CA ALA A 110 -6.83 -5.24 12.24
C ALA A 110 -5.97 -6.44 12.64
N ASP A 111 -6.27 -7.13 13.74
CA ASP A 111 -5.48 -8.30 14.19
C ASP A 111 -5.65 -9.51 13.27
N CYS A 112 -6.85 -9.69 12.71
CA CYS A 112 -7.10 -10.67 11.67
C CYS A 112 -6.33 -10.33 10.39
N VAL A 113 -6.31 -9.06 9.98
CA VAL A 113 -5.51 -8.60 8.83
C VAL A 113 -4.02 -8.86 9.07
N ARG A 114 -3.47 -8.45 10.22
CA ARG A 114 -2.05 -8.72 10.57
C ARG A 114 -1.74 -10.21 10.52
N THR A 115 -2.62 -11.04 11.08
CA THR A 115 -2.47 -12.50 11.06
C THR A 115 -2.41 -13.02 9.63
N LEU A 116 -3.34 -12.62 8.77
CA LEU A 116 -3.38 -13.02 7.36
C LEU A 116 -2.13 -12.56 6.59
N LEU A 117 -1.70 -11.30 6.78
CA LEU A 117 -0.52 -10.74 6.12
C LEU A 117 0.80 -11.36 6.62
N SER A 118 0.85 -11.90 7.84
CA SER A 118 2.02 -12.60 8.37
C SER A 118 2.39 -13.84 7.52
N TYR A 119 1.43 -14.41 6.79
CA TYR A 119 1.64 -15.53 5.87
C TYR A 119 1.96 -15.05 4.44
N SER A 120 2.91 -14.11 4.34
CA SER A 120 3.21 -13.33 3.13
C SER A 120 3.47 -14.12 1.85
N ARG A 121 4.00 -15.35 1.96
CA ARG A 121 4.27 -16.24 0.80
C ARG A 121 3.02 -16.92 0.23
N ARG A 122 1.93 -17.00 1.00
CA ARG A 122 0.71 -17.74 0.63
C ARG A 122 -0.45 -16.81 0.29
N ILE A 123 -0.49 -15.63 0.90
CA ILE A 123 -1.60 -14.70 0.73
C ILE A 123 -1.47 -13.88 -0.56
N ASN A 124 -2.59 -13.72 -1.27
CA ASN A 124 -2.75 -12.80 -2.38
C ASN A 124 -3.67 -11.65 -1.95
N VAL A 125 -3.08 -10.47 -1.73
CA VAL A 125 -3.81 -9.27 -1.28
C VAL A 125 -4.55 -8.53 -2.42
N ASN A 126 -4.30 -8.93 -3.66
CA ASN A 126 -4.80 -8.26 -4.87
C ASN A 126 -6.05 -8.93 -5.46
N ILE A 127 -6.61 -9.93 -4.77
CA ILE A 127 -7.86 -10.57 -5.21
C ILE A 127 -8.96 -9.50 -5.22
N GLN A 128 -9.76 -9.51 -6.29
CA GLN A 128 -10.89 -8.61 -6.47
C GLN A 128 -12.20 -9.36 -6.24
N ASP A 129 -13.10 -8.72 -5.50
CA ASP A 129 -14.42 -9.25 -5.21
C ASP A 129 -15.39 -9.14 -6.41
N ALA A 130 -16.68 -9.41 -6.19
CA ALA A 130 -17.69 -9.34 -7.23
C ALA A 130 -17.90 -7.92 -7.80
N ALA A 131 -17.55 -6.87 -7.06
CA ALA A 131 -17.55 -5.49 -7.54
C ALA A 131 -16.22 -5.08 -8.21
N GLY A 132 -15.21 -5.94 -8.13
CA GLY A 132 -13.85 -5.62 -8.56
C GLY A 132 -13.04 -4.92 -7.47
N ASP A 133 -13.57 -4.79 -6.26
CA ASP A 133 -12.89 -4.13 -5.15
C ASP A 133 -11.88 -5.11 -4.53
N THR A 134 -10.73 -4.58 -4.12
CA THR A 134 -9.73 -5.33 -3.32
C THR A 134 -9.98 -5.07 -1.83
N ALA A 135 -9.33 -5.83 -0.95
CA ALA A 135 -9.41 -5.57 0.49
C ALA A 135 -8.97 -4.14 0.89
N LEU A 136 -8.11 -3.49 0.09
CA LEU A 136 -7.71 -2.10 0.31
C LEU A 136 -8.87 -1.13 -0.02
N HIS A 137 -9.63 -1.41 -1.07
CA HIS A 137 -10.84 -0.65 -1.38
C HIS A 137 -11.87 -0.76 -0.24
N ASP A 138 -12.06 -1.95 0.32
CA ASP A 138 -12.92 -2.17 1.50
C ASP A 138 -12.41 -1.38 2.70
N ALA A 139 -11.12 -1.51 3.05
CA ALA A 139 -10.53 -0.81 4.20
C ALA A 139 -10.74 0.71 4.14
N ILE A 140 -10.62 1.31 2.94
CA ILE A 140 -10.86 2.73 2.71
C ILE A 140 -12.36 3.06 2.80
N THR A 141 -13.22 2.23 2.24
CA THR A 141 -14.68 2.44 2.24
C THR A 141 -15.26 2.44 3.66
N PHE A 142 -14.71 1.60 4.55
CA PHE A 142 -15.14 1.43 5.94
C PHE A 142 -14.24 2.17 6.97
N ASP A 143 -13.48 3.18 6.52
CA ASP A 143 -12.67 4.09 7.36
C ASP A 143 -11.68 3.41 8.32
N SER A 144 -11.13 2.27 7.91
CA SER A 144 -10.11 1.55 8.67
C SER A 144 -8.71 1.98 8.26
N THR A 145 -8.30 3.17 8.74
CA THR A 145 -6.98 3.77 8.46
C THR A 145 -5.82 2.82 8.77
N VAL A 146 -5.86 2.13 9.92
CA VAL A 146 -4.85 1.15 10.32
C VAL A 146 -4.72 0.03 9.29
N ILE A 147 -5.84 -0.54 8.82
CA ILE A 147 -5.84 -1.62 7.84
C ILE A 147 -5.39 -1.11 6.48
N ALA A 148 -5.84 0.07 6.07
CA ALA A 148 -5.38 0.68 4.84
C ALA A 148 -3.85 0.84 4.84
N CYS A 149 -3.26 1.33 5.93
CA CYS A 149 -1.80 1.42 6.08
C CYS A 149 -1.13 0.05 5.99
N LEU A 150 -1.60 -0.96 6.74
CA LEU A 150 -1.06 -2.33 6.69
C LEU A 150 -1.08 -2.92 5.27
N LEU A 151 -2.15 -2.68 4.53
CA LEU A 151 -2.33 -3.15 3.16
C LEU A 151 -1.45 -2.39 2.16
N ILE A 152 -1.33 -1.06 2.29
CA ILE A 152 -0.46 -0.23 1.46
C ILE A 152 1.02 -0.54 1.71
N ASP A 153 1.37 -0.94 2.94
CA ASP A 153 2.72 -1.35 3.33
C ASP A 153 3.09 -2.76 2.89
N PHE A 154 2.09 -3.56 2.51
CA PHE A 154 2.34 -4.89 2.04
C PHE A 154 2.97 -4.86 0.65
N ARG A 155 4.23 -5.32 0.53
CA ARG A 155 5.05 -5.24 -0.69
C ARG A 155 4.36 -5.70 -1.97
N ALA A 156 3.50 -6.72 -1.88
CA ALA A 156 2.82 -7.28 -3.06
C ALA A 156 1.54 -6.52 -3.44
N MET A 157 1.13 -5.49 -2.70
CA MET A 157 -0.07 -4.72 -2.98
C MET A 157 0.07 -3.94 -4.29
N ASP A 158 -0.89 -4.12 -5.19
CA ASP A 158 -0.97 -3.41 -6.46
C ASP A 158 -1.95 -2.24 -6.36
N LEU A 159 -1.42 -1.02 -6.31
CA LEU A 159 -2.19 0.22 -6.23
C LEU A 159 -2.76 0.68 -7.58
N SER A 160 -2.45 -0.03 -8.67
CA SER A 160 -2.97 0.28 -10.01
C SER A 160 -4.33 -0.36 -10.30
N LEU A 161 -4.74 -1.35 -9.50
CA LEU A 161 -5.98 -2.09 -9.71
C LEU A 161 -7.20 -1.18 -9.64
N GLN A 162 -8.08 -1.34 -10.63
CA GLN A 162 -9.36 -0.66 -10.72
C GLN A 162 -10.51 -1.66 -10.56
N ASN A 163 -11.53 -1.28 -9.82
CA ASN A 163 -12.77 -2.06 -9.73
C ASN A 163 -13.60 -1.96 -11.02
N LYS A 164 -14.77 -2.62 -11.06
CA LYS A 164 -15.65 -2.63 -12.23
C LYS A 164 -16.16 -1.24 -12.65
N ARG A 165 -16.07 -0.23 -11.77
CA ARG A 165 -16.41 1.17 -12.06
C ARG A 165 -15.20 1.98 -12.56
N GLY A 166 -14.02 1.37 -12.66
CA GLY A 166 -12.76 2.05 -12.96
C GLY A 166 -12.16 2.78 -11.76
N PHE A 167 -12.58 2.50 -10.53
CA PHE A 167 -12.06 3.18 -9.35
C PHE A 167 -10.84 2.42 -8.84
N ASN A 168 -9.71 3.09 -8.70
CA ASN A 168 -8.60 2.62 -7.88
C ASN A 168 -8.79 3.02 -6.41
N SER A 169 -7.88 2.59 -5.54
CA SER A 169 -7.93 2.90 -4.10
C SER A 169 -7.99 4.41 -3.83
N LEU A 170 -7.31 5.22 -4.66
CA LEU A 170 -7.32 6.68 -4.52
C LEU A 170 -8.66 7.30 -4.93
N HIS A 171 -9.32 6.80 -5.98
CA HIS A 171 -10.69 7.20 -6.33
C HIS A 171 -11.66 6.94 -5.17
N HIS A 172 -11.55 5.78 -4.52
CA HIS A 172 -12.39 5.44 -3.37
C HIS A 172 -12.13 6.38 -2.19
N ALA A 173 -10.87 6.69 -1.90
CA ALA A 173 -10.51 7.61 -0.84
C ALA A 173 -11.06 9.03 -1.11
N CYS A 174 -10.97 9.53 -2.35
CA CYS A 174 -11.60 10.80 -2.74
C CYS A 174 -13.13 10.73 -2.64
N PHE A 175 -13.76 9.67 -3.18
CA PHE A 175 -15.21 9.51 -3.19
C PHE A 175 -15.80 9.48 -1.78
N LYS A 176 -15.14 8.78 -0.86
CA LYS A 176 -15.57 8.67 0.53
C LYS A 176 -15.47 10.02 1.27
N GLY A 177 -14.37 10.75 1.07
CA GLY A 177 -14.22 12.12 1.58
C GLY A 177 -15.36 13.07 1.16
N ASN A 178 -15.91 12.87 -0.05
CA ASN A 178 -17.03 13.68 -0.57
C ASN A 178 -18.38 13.36 0.10
N HIS A 179 -18.62 12.10 0.47
CA HIS A 179 -19.91 11.69 1.06
C HIS A 179 -20.02 11.98 2.56
N GLU A 180 -18.89 12.11 3.26
CA GLU A 180 -18.85 12.38 4.71
C GLU A 180 -18.64 13.85 5.08
N GLN A 181 -18.56 14.76 4.11
CA GLN A 181 -18.52 16.21 4.32
C GLN A 181 -19.74 16.77 5.10
N ILE A 182 -20.73 15.92 5.40
CA ILE A 182 -21.88 16.18 6.26
C ILE A 182 -21.53 16.10 7.77
N ALA A 183 -20.38 15.52 8.16
CA ALA A 183 -19.95 15.39 9.56
C ALA A 183 -18.78 16.34 9.91
N ARG A 184 -19.14 17.51 10.44
CA ARG A 184 -18.33 18.74 10.64
C ARG A 184 -17.12 18.70 11.59
N GLU A 185 -16.62 17.56 12.11
CA GLU A 185 -15.74 17.63 13.30
C GLU A 185 -14.35 16.97 13.27
N LEU A 186 -13.89 16.27 12.22
CA LEU A 186 -12.51 15.71 12.23
C LEU A 186 -11.84 15.73 10.84
N PRO A 187 -11.15 16.83 10.45
CA PRO A 187 -10.57 16.97 9.11
C PRO A 187 -9.28 16.16 8.87
N ASN A 188 -8.49 15.87 9.91
CA ASN A 188 -7.06 15.56 9.72
C ASN A 188 -6.68 14.07 9.68
N GLU A 189 -7.44 13.15 10.29
CA GLU A 189 -7.13 11.71 10.25
C GLU A 189 -7.63 11.04 8.96
N ARG A 190 -8.70 11.59 8.36
CA ARG A 190 -9.39 11.07 7.17
C ARG A 190 -8.62 11.30 5.86
N LEU A 191 -7.69 12.27 5.87
CA LEU A 191 -6.80 12.60 4.76
C LEU A 191 -5.54 11.72 4.71
N ALA A 192 -5.25 10.98 5.79
CA ALA A 192 -4.04 10.17 5.90
C ALA A 192 -3.94 9.09 4.79
N PRO A 193 -5.00 8.31 4.48
CA PRO A 193 -4.92 7.31 3.41
C PRO A 193 -4.68 7.93 2.03
N LEU A 194 -5.26 9.10 1.74
CA LEU A 194 -5.10 9.85 0.49
C LEU A 194 -3.63 10.24 0.26
N CYS A 195 -3.04 10.94 1.24
CA CYS A 195 -1.64 11.35 1.20
C CYS A 195 -0.70 10.15 1.17
N TYR A 196 -1.03 9.09 1.90
CA TYR A 196 -0.21 7.88 1.97
C TYR A 196 -0.21 7.09 0.67
N LEU A 197 -1.38 6.90 0.05
CA LEU A 197 -1.51 6.26 -1.26
C LEU A 197 -0.75 7.01 -2.34
N ALA A 198 -0.91 8.35 -2.39
CA ALA A 198 -0.18 9.18 -3.34
C ALA A 198 1.34 9.07 -3.12
N ASN A 199 1.79 9.12 -1.86
CA ASN A 199 3.21 8.94 -1.51
C ASN A 199 3.75 7.56 -1.90
N ARG A 200 2.90 6.53 -1.92
CA ARG A 200 3.25 5.17 -2.32
C ARG A 200 3.09 4.88 -3.81
N GLY A 201 2.80 5.90 -4.61
CA GLY A 201 2.79 5.81 -6.07
C GLY A 201 1.45 5.41 -6.67
N ALA A 202 0.34 5.55 -5.94
CA ALA A 202 -0.98 5.41 -6.54
C ALA A 202 -1.17 6.47 -7.64
N ASP A 203 -1.64 6.04 -8.81
CA ASP A 203 -1.85 6.94 -9.95
C ASP A 203 -3.00 7.93 -9.66
N VAL A 204 -2.67 9.22 -9.68
CA VAL A 204 -3.61 10.34 -9.44
C VAL A 204 -4.32 10.81 -10.71
N TYR A 205 -3.88 10.36 -11.88
CA TYR A 205 -4.37 10.74 -13.20
C TYR A 205 -5.16 9.63 -13.89
N ILE A 206 -5.05 8.38 -13.41
CA ILE A 206 -5.82 7.26 -13.92
C ILE A 206 -7.31 7.59 -13.98
N LEU A 207 -7.97 7.23 -15.08
CA LEU A 207 -9.36 7.58 -15.32
C LEU A 207 -10.28 6.42 -14.95
N ASN A 208 -11.36 6.73 -14.24
CA ASN A 208 -12.46 5.77 -14.08
C ASN A 208 -13.34 5.69 -15.34
N ASN A 209 -14.38 4.84 -15.30
CA ASN A 209 -15.28 4.64 -16.44
C ASN A 209 -16.09 5.90 -16.82
N LYS A 210 -16.08 6.94 -16.00
CA LYS A 210 -16.68 8.25 -16.29
C LYS A 210 -15.68 9.27 -16.83
N GLY A 211 -14.42 8.88 -17.06
CA GLY A 211 -13.36 9.78 -17.50
C GLY A 211 -12.89 10.76 -16.42
N ILE A 212 -13.15 10.47 -15.14
CA ILE A 212 -12.78 11.31 -14.00
C ILE A 212 -11.56 10.68 -13.34
N SER A 213 -10.53 11.49 -13.01
CA SER A 213 -9.37 11.04 -12.24
C SER A 213 -9.55 11.26 -10.74
N PRO A 214 -8.76 10.60 -9.86
CA PRO A 214 -8.80 10.86 -8.43
C PRO A 214 -8.53 12.33 -8.10
N LEU A 215 -7.56 12.95 -8.79
CA LEU A 215 -7.26 14.37 -8.61
C LEU A 215 -8.46 15.27 -8.94
N ARG A 216 -9.19 14.98 -10.02
CA ARG A 216 -10.42 15.72 -10.37
C ARG A 216 -11.54 15.48 -9.37
N MET A 217 -11.63 14.28 -8.80
CA MET A 217 -12.60 13.95 -7.76
C MET A 217 -12.30 14.69 -6.45
N ALA A 218 -11.03 14.86 -6.11
CA ALA A 218 -10.55 15.63 -4.97
C ALA A 218 -10.71 17.15 -5.16
N ALA A 219 -10.66 17.65 -6.41
CA ALA A 219 -10.86 19.08 -6.71
C ALA A 219 -12.23 19.62 -6.29
N ALA A 220 -13.22 18.75 -6.08
CA ALA A 220 -14.52 19.11 -5.54
C ALA A 220 -14.50 19.29 -4.00
N THR A 221 -13.33 19.24 -3.34
CA THR A 221 -13.16 19.30 -1.88
C THR A 221 -11.92 20.10 -1.47
N ASP A 222 -11.83 20.43 -0.18
CA ASP A 222 -10.62 20.99 0.46
C ASP A 222 -9.42 20.00 0.48
N THR A 223 -9.56 18.78 -0.04
CA THR A 223 -8.45 17.81 -0.13
C THR A 223 -7.46 18.11 -1.27
N LEU A 224 -7.79 19.07 -2.14
CA LEU A 224 -6.98 19.47 -3.30
C LEU A 224 -5.61 20.04 -2.91
N GLU A 225 -5.49 20.74 -1.76
CA GLU A 225 -4.20 21.32 -1.33
C GLU A 225 -3.14 20.24 -1.08
N HIS A 226 -3.55 19.09 -0.54
CA HIS A 226 -2.64 18.00 -0.17
C HIS A 226 -2.25 17.12 -1.36
N ILE A 227 -3.20 16.75 -2.22
CA ILE A 227 -2.89 16.03 -3.47
C ILE A 227 -2.17 16.98 -4.44
N GLY A 228 -2.52 18.27 -4.43
CA GLY A 228 -1.85 19.32 -5.20
C GLY A 228 -0.40 19.54 -4.79
N ALA A 229 -0.07 19.45 -3.50
CA ALA A 229 1.31 19.48 -2.99
C ALA A 229 2.12 18.25 -3.43
N TRP A 230 1.49 17.08 -3.59
CA TRP A 230 2.14 15.93 -4.21
C TRP A 230 2.21 16.05 -5.74
N ALA A 231 1.13 16.45 -6.40
CA ALA A 231 1.07 16.60 -7.85
C ALA A 231 1.97 17.73 -8.37
N SER A 232 2.29 18.73 -7.55
CA SER A 232 3.32 19.74 -7.84
C SER A 232 4.74 19.20 -7.64
N ARG A 233 4.93 18.25 -6.72
CA ARG A 233 6.18 17.47 -6.57
C ARG A 233 6.37 16.43 -7.69
N SER A 234 5.28 15.83 -8.19
CA SER A 234 5.24 14.88 -9.31
C SER A 234 5.16 15.57 -10.68
N ARG A 235 4.82 16.87 -10.74
CA ARG A 235 4.84 17.70 -11.96
C ARG A 235 6.24 17.91 -12.54
N PHE A 236 7.29 17.54 -11.81
CA PHE A 236 8.63 17.41 -12.39
C PHE A 236 8.82 16.15 -13.25
N MET A 237 7.80 15.27 -13.37
CA MET A 237 7.87 14.07 -14.22
C MET A 237 6.82 13.98 -15.33
N VAL A 238 5.75 14.77 -15.34
CA VAL A 238 4.78 14.77 -16.46
C VAL A 238 4.10 16.14 -16.61
N SER A 239 4.58 16.97 -17.54
CA SER A 239 3.79 17.59 -18.63
C SER A 239 4.42 18.90 -19.14
N GLU A 240 4.80 18.93 -20.41
CA GLU A 240 4.38 20.01 -21.32
C GLU A 240 4.49 19.51 -22.78
N ALA A 241 3.63 18.56 -23.13
CA ALA A 241 3.23 18.40 -24.52
C ALA A 241 2.14 19.44 -24.80
N SER A 242 2.38 20.30 -25.80
CA SER A 242 1.42 21.22 -26.44
C SER A 242 1.24 22.61 -25.81
N ARG A 243 2.17 23.54 -26.09
CA ARG A 243 1.85 24.91 -26.56
C ARG A 243 3.09 25.59 -27.16
N PRO A 244 2.94 26.48 -28.16
CA PRO A 244 4.03 26.91 -29.02
C PRO A 244 4.92 27.97 -28.37
N SER A 245 6.21 27.82 -28.64
CA SER A 245 7.35 28.65 -28.26
C SER A 245 7.12 30.15 -28.49
N ARG A 246 7.34 30.96 -27.46
CA ARG A 246 7.84 32.33 -27.64
C ARG A 246 9.36 32.29 -27.58
N GLN A 247 9.97 32.69 -28.69
CA GLN A 247 11.40 32.92 -28.83
C GLN A 247 11.84 34.00 -27.84
N SER A 248 12.95 33.78 -27.15
CA SER A 248 13.79 34.86 -26.64
C SER A 248 15.26 34.49 -26.80
N SER A 249 15.84 35.04 -27.87
CA SER A 249 17.20 35.59 -28.00
C SER A 249 18.32 35.00 -27.13
N ALA A 250 19.25 34.33 -27.81
CA ALA A 250 20.56 33.98 -27.30
C ALA A 250 21.42 35.23 -27.03
N SER A 251 22.07 35.23 -25.87
CA SER A 251 23.28 36.00 -25.59
C SER A 251 24.35 35.02 -25.06
N PRO A 252 25.65 35.27 -25.32
CA PRO A 252 26.69 34.25 -25.31
C PRO A 252 27.11 33.91 -23.87
N LEU A 253 26.97 32.64 -23.49
CA LEU A 253 27.21 32.17 -22.12
C LEU A 253 28.62 31.62 -21.94
N THR A 254 29.30 32.25 -20.99
CA THR A 254 30.41 31.74 -20.19
C THR A 254 30.18 30.30 -19.72
N GLY A 255 31.26 29.53 -19.54
CA GLY A 255 31.23 28.11 -19.22
C GLY A 255 30.37 27.79 -17.98
N GLU A 256 29.23 27.15 -18.20
CA GLU A 256 28.34 26.71 -17.13
C GLU A 256 28.97 25.51 -16.39
N LYS A 257 28.95 25.52 -15.05
CA LYS A 257 29.41 24.38 -14.25
C LYS A 257 28.40 23.23 -14.26
N CYS A 258 28.89 22.02 -14.05
CA CYS A 258 28.07 20.81 -13.92
C CYS A 258 27.06 20.99 -12.78
N LYS A 259 25.78 20.80 -13.09
CA LYS A 259 24.69 20.92 -12.09
C LYS A 259 24.66 19.79 -11.06
N ILE A 260 25.46 18.74 -11.22
CA ILE A 260 25.54 17.60 -10.30
C ILE A 260 26.73 17.77 -9.36
N CYS A 261 27.97 17.78 -9.88
CA CYS A 261 29.15 17.87 -9.03
C CYS A 261 29.56 19.30 -8.69
N ILE A 262 29.15 20.31 -9.47
CA ILE A 262 29.48 21.74 -9.28
C ILE A 262 31.00 22.06 -9.39
N GLU A 263 31.85 21.04 -9.44
CA GLU A 263 33.30 21.12 -9.52
C GLU A 263 33.81 21.19 -10.97
N SER A 264 33.21 20.41 -11.87
CA SER A 264 33.60 20.30 -13.28
C SER A 264 32.75 21.17 -14.19
N GLU A 265 33.25 21.51 -15.39
CA GLU A 265 32.47 22.19 -16.40
C GLU A 265 31.39 21.27 -17.00
N ALA A 266 30.23 21.84 -17.33
CA ALA A 266 29.23 21.14 -18.10
C ALA A 266 29.72 21.07 -19.54
N ASN A 267 30.19 19.89 -19.97
CA ASN A 267 30.77 19.65 -21.30
C ASN A 267 30.01 18.58 -22.10
N VAL A 268 28.89 18.06 -21.58
CA VAL A 268 28.02 17.13 -22.30
C VAL A 268 26.75 17.82 -22.76
N VAL A 269 26.47 17.71 -24.05
CA VAL A 269 25.26 18.18 -24.71
C VAL A 269 24.27 17.03 -24.82
N PHE A 270 23.05 17.25 -24.35
CA PHE A 270 21.97 16.27 -24.44
C PHE A 270 21.10 16.48 -25.67
N GLN A 271 21.02 15.47 -26.53
CA GLN A 271 20.14 15.48 -27.71
C GLN A 271 18.76 14.90 -27.36
N PRO A 272 17.66 15.46 -27.91
CA PRO A 272 17.61 16.53 -28.92
C PRO A 272 17.60 17.96 -28.36
N CYS A 273 17.60 18.14 -27.02
CA CYS A 273 17.33 19.44 -26.41
C CYS A 273 18.48 20.46 -26.47
N GLY A 274 19.70 20.05 -26.81
CA GLY A 274 20.88 20.92 -26.93
C GLY A 274 21.42 21.47 -25.61
N HIS A 275 20.80 21.16 -24.47
CA HIS A 275 21.24 21.67 -23.18
C HIS A 275 22.54 21.02 -22.71
N ARG A 276 23.38 21.85 -22.09
CA ARG A 276 24.68 21.48 -21.57
C ARG A 276 24.68 21.63 -20.06
N THR A 277 24.39 20.54 -19.33
CA THR A 277 24.09 20.63 -17.89
C THR A 277 25.03 19.83 -16.99
N THR A 278 25.79 18.90 -17.56
CA THR A 278 26.58 17.95 -16.79
C THR A 278 27.97 17.75 -17.40
N CYS A 279 28.94 17.37 -16.56
CA CYS A 279 30.20 16.83 -17.05
C CYS A 279 30.02 15.39 -17.54
N GLN A 280 31.04 14.86 -18.22
CA GLN A 280 31.05 13.50 -18.77
C GLN A 280 30.72 12.42 -17.75
N GLU A 281 31.35 12.45 -16.58
CA GLU A 281 31.17 11.47 -15.50
C GLU A 281 29.73 11.46 -14.96
N CYS A 282 29.20 12.65 -14.63
CA CYS A 282 27.86 12.77 -14.07
C CYS A 282 26.76 12.49 -15.11
N SER A 283 27.06 12.66 -16.40
CA SER A 283 26.09 12.44 -17.47
C SER A 283 25.68 10.97 -17.65
N VAL A 284 26.50 10.00 -17.20
CA VAL A 284 26.33 8.57 -17.50
C VAL A 284 24.95 8.05 -17.06
N ARG A 285 24.50 8.42 -15.85
CA ARG A 285 23.22 7.97 -15.28
C ARG A 285 22.03 8.87 -15.64
N CYS A 286 22.25 9.99 -16.31
CA CYS A 286 21.17 10.87 -16.75
C CYS A 286 20.36 10.20 -17.85
N LYS A 287 19.06 9.98 -17.60
CA LYS A 287 18.09 9.51 -18.61
C LYS A 287 17.23 10.65 -19.16
N VAL A 288 17.24 11.81 -18.49
CA VAL A 288 16.50 13.04 -18.83
C VAL A 288 17.39 14.25 -18.60
N CYS A 289 17.20 15.32 -19.38
CA CYS A 289 17.96 16.56 -19.24
C CYS A 289 17.62 17.28 -17.92
N LEU A 290 18.62 17.74 -17.17
CA LEU A 290 18.42 18.43 -15.89
C LEU A 290 17.85 19.87 -16.01
N THR A 291 17.87 20.45 -17.21
CA THR A 291 17.30 21.79 -17.45
C THR A 291 15.87 21.73 -17.99
N CYS A 292 15.58 20.82 -18.92
CA CYS A 292 14.29 20.80 -19.63
C CYS A 292 13.50 19.49 -19.50
N ALA A 293 14.03 18.51 -18.77
CA ALA A 293 13.43 17.19 -18.55
C ALA A 293 13.18 16.34 -19.82
N VAL A 294 13.61 16.79 -21.00
CA VAL A 294 13.51 16.02 -22.25
C VAL A 294 14.30 14.70 -22.11
N PRO A 295 13.72 13.54 -22.47
CA PRO A 295 14.43 12.27 -22.51
C PRO A 295 15.68 12.35 -23.38
N ILE A 296 16.81 11.91 -22.84
CA ILE A 296 18.10 12.00 -23.53
C ILE A 296 18.18 10.82 -24.50
N GLN A 297 18.19 11.11 -25.80
CA GLN A 297 18.37 10.11 -26.85
C GLN A 297 19.85 9.85 -27.11
N GLU A 298 20.65 10.92 -27.12
CA GLU A 298 22.09 10.85 -27.33
C GLU A 298 22.80 11.86 -26.43
N LYS A 299 24.00 11.49 -25.99
CA LYS A 299 24.90 12.32 -25.20
C LYS A 299 26.12 12.56 -26.05
N VAL A 300 26.38 13.80 -26.40
CA VAL A 300 27.56 14.17 -27.18
C VAL A 300 28.42 15.14 -26.40
N ASP A 301 29.73 15.11 -26.60
CA ASP A 301 30.63 16.13 -26.07
C ASP A 301 30.54 17.43 -26.91
N LEU A 302 31.39 18.41 -26.59
CA LEU A 302 31.42 19.70 -27.29
C LEU A 302 31.81 19.58 -28.77
N ASP A 303 32.51 18.51 -29.15
CA ASP A 303 32.93 18.24 -30.52
C ASP A 303 31.90 17.39 -31.30
N GLY A 304 30.78 17.05 -30.66
CA GLY A 304 29.69 16.29 -31.27
C GLY A 304 29.92 14.77 -31.26
N MET A 305 30.90 14.27 -30.49
CA MET A 305 31.22 12.85 -30.41
C MET A 305 30.41 12.15 -29.30
N PRO A 306 29.91 10.92 -29.53
CA PRO A 306 29.05 10.23 -28.58
C PRO A 306 29.80 9.83 -27.29
N VAL A 307 29.25 10.23 -26.15
CA VAL A 307 29.74 9.93 -24.81
C VAL A 307 29.32 8.52 -24.41
N ARG A 308 30.25 7.56 -24.51
CA ARG A 308 30.01 6.17 -24.08
C ARG A 308 30.29 6.01 -22.59
N GLY A 309 29.27 5.68 -21.79
CA GLY A 309 29.45 5.25 -20.41
C GLY A 309 30.02 3.83 -20.34
N ARG A 310 30.84 3.51 -19.34
CA ARG A 310 31.21 2.12 -19.03
C ARG A 310 29.93 1.31 -18.79
N GLU A 311 29.54 0.47 -19.76
CA GLU A 311 28.49 -0.52 -19.57
C GLU A 311 28.96 -1.54 -18.51
N GLN A 312 28.33 -1.54 -17.34
CA GLN A 312 28.38 -2.67 -16.43
C GLN A 312 27.09 -3.47 -16.58
N ASN A 313 27.05 -4.28 -17.63
CA ASN A 313 26.22 -5.47 -17.69
C ASN A 313 26.87 -6.53 -16.79
N GLN A 314 26.28 -6.82 -15.64
CA GLN A 314 26.18 -8.15 -14.98
C GLN A 314 25.71 -7.97 -13.54
N THR A 315 24.53 -8.51 -13.22
CA THR A 315 24.03 -8.66 -11.85
C THR A 315 25.03 -9.47 -11.01
N THR A 316 25.70 -8.82 -10.06
CA THR A 316 26.59 -9.48 -9.09
C THR A 316 26.06 -9.29 -7.66
N PRO A 317 26.49 -10.12 -6.68
CA PRO A 317 26.05 -10.00 -5.28
C PRO A 317 26.26 -8.62 -4.64
N ARG A 318 27.25 -7.85 -5.13
CA ARG A 318 27.46 -6.45 -4.72
C ARG A 318 26.32 -5.52 -5.11
N ASP A 319 25.54 -5.82 -6.16
CA ASP A 319 24.31 -5.08 -6.49
C ASP A 319 23.20 -5.34 -5.48
N LEU A 320 23.16 -6.52 -4.84
CA LEU A 320 22.17 -6.81 -3.80
C LEU A 320 22.51 -6.03 -2.52
N ASP A 321 23.78 -6.03 -2.13
CA ASP A 321 24.27 -5.25 -0.97
C ASP A 321 24.14 -3.75 -1.22
N SER A 322 24.42 -3.26 -2.42
CA SER A 322 24.21 -1.85 -2.77
C SER A 322 22.73 -1.47 -2.77
N ARG A 323 21.84 -2.38 -3.19
CA ARG A 323 20.38 -2.15 -3.16
C ARG A 323 19.80 -2.30 -1.76
N LEU A 324 20.37 -3.15 -0.91
CA LEU A 324 20.06 -3.25 0.51
C LEU A 324 20.51 -1.98 1.23
N GLN A 325 21.72 -1.49 0.96
CA GLN A 325 22.20 -0.20 1.45
C GLN A 325 21.32 0.96 0.98
N GLU A 326 20.94 1.02 -0.30
CA GLU A 326 19.99 2.02 -0.82
C GLU A 326 18.57 1.89 -0.21
N LEU A 327 18.18 0.71 0.28
CA LEU A 327 16.91 0.50 0.99
C LEU A 327 17.04 0.91 2.45
N GLU A 328 18.15 0.57 3.11
CA GLU A 328 18.46 0.99 4.48
C GLU A 328 18.59 2.51 4.57
N ASP A 329 19.31 3.14 3.64
CA ASP A 329 19.46 4.61 3.53
C ASP A 329 18.11 5.32 3.29
N ARG A 330 17.14 4.65 2.66
CA ARG A 330 15.77 5.19 2.50
C ARG A 330 14.97 5.16 3.79
N HIS A 331 15.24 4.20 4.69
CA HIS A 331 14.49 4.03 5.92
C HIS A 331 15.22 4.59 7.16
N THR A 332 16.52 4.89 7.07
CA THR A 332 17.28 5.57 8.13
C THR A 332 17.04 7.08 8.13
N CYS A 333 17.14 7.68 9.29
CA CYS A 333 17.02 9.11 9.52
C CYS A 333 18.15 9.84 8.80
N ASN A 334 17.83 10.76 7.88
CA ASN A 334 18.82 11.56 7.15
C ASN A 334 19.67 12.50 8.03
N ILE A 335 19.39 12.58 9.34
CA ILE A 335 20.13 13.43 10.28
C ILE A 335 21.16 12.60 11.03
N CYS A 336 20.75 11.53 11.72
CA CYS A 336 21.68 10.70 12.48
C CYS A 336 22.20 9.49 11.70
N MET A 337 21.58 9.13 10.57
CA MET A 337 21.88 7.95 9.74
C MET A 337 21.82 6.59 10.48
N GLU A 338 21.50 6.57 11.77
CA GLU A 338 21.56 5.39 12.63
C GLU A 338 20.19 4.79 12.96
N LYS A 339 19.14 5.63 13.01
CA LYS A 339 17.81 5.25 13.51
C LYS A 339 16.78 5.27 12.39
N PRO A 340 15.75 4.42 12.42
CA PRO A 340 14.69 4.47 11.42
C PRO A 340 13.92 5.80 11.49
N ARG A 341 13.40 6.24 10.35
CA ARG A 341 12.44 7.35 10.30
C ARG A 341 11.10 6.88 10.86
N ASP A 342 10.81 7.32 12.07
CA ASP A 342 9.60 7.02 12.83
C ASP A 342 8.83 8.29 13.22
N VAL A 343 9.27 9.47 12.77
CA VAL A 343 8.53 10.73 12.90
C VAL A 343 8.47 11.46 11.57
N VAL A 344 7.29 11.89 11.17
CA VAL A 344 7.05 12.67 9.94
C VAL A 344 6.50 14.05 10.29
N PHE A 345 6.93 15.05 9.52
CA PHE A 345 6.48 16.43 9.60
C PHE A 345 5.41 16.70 8.55
N MET A 346 4.64 17.78 8.73
CA MET A 346 3.58 18.14 7.78
C MET A 346 4.08 18.50 6.38
N CYS A 347 5.35 18.85 6.23
CA CYS A 347 5.98 19.01 4.92
C CYS A 347 6.20 17.68 4.17
N GLY A 348 6.00 16.53 4.81
CA GLY A 348 6.17 15.18 4.24
C GLY A 348 7.56 14.58 4.42
N HIS A 349 8.53 15.33 4.97
CA HIS A 349 9.83 14.78 5.39
C HIS A 349 9.74 14.18 6.79
N GLY A 350 10.64 13.27 7.11
CA GLY A 350 10.70 12.66 8.43
C GLY A 350 12.13 12.48 8.94
N SER A 351 12.26 12.29 10.24
CA SER A 351 13.48 11.93 10.95
C SER A 351 13.16 10.85 11.97
N CYS A 352 14.16 10.34 12.67
CA CYS A 352 13.89 9.55 13.86
C CYS A 352 13.33 10.44 14.99
N LYS A 353 12.68 9.83 15.98
CA LYS A 353 12.02 10.46 17.14
C LYS A 353 12.99 11.37 17.88
N VAL A 354 14.18 10.86 18.15
CA VAL A 354 15.26 11.60 18.83
C VAL A 354 15.72 12.81 18.03
N CYS A 355 15.94 12.68 16.72
CA CYS A 355 16.32 13.82 15.90
C CYS A 355 15.16 14.80 15.71
N ALA A 356 13.91 14.34 15.77
CA ALA A 356 12.74 15.18 15.61
C ALA A 356 12.52 16.09 16.82
N GLU A 357 12.86 15.66 18.04
CA GLU A 357 12.58 16.37 19.30
C GLU A 357 13.00 17.85 19.24
N ASN A 358 14.21 18.13 18.75
CA ASN A 358 14.79 19.49 18.77
C ASN A 358 14.71 20.24 17.43
N LEU A 359 13.95 19.75 16.46
CA LEU A 359 13.77 20.45 15.19
C LEU A 359 12.57 21.39 15.25
N ASP A 360 12.83 22.68 15.01
CA ASP A 360 11.79 23.69 14.76
C ASP A 360 11.58 23.94 13.27
N LEU A 361 12.58 23.61 12.45
CA LEU A 361 12.56 23.69 10.99
C LEU A 361 12.91 22.34 10.38
N CYS A 362 12.24 21.98 9.28
CA CYS A 362 12.57 20.77 8.55
C CYS A 362 14.00 20.85 8.00
N HIS A 363 14.85 19.87 8.35
CA HIS A 363 16.23 19.80 7.87
C HIS A 363 16.37 19.72 6.34
N MET A 364 15.33 19.25 5.63
CA MET A 364 15.35 19.06 4.17
C MET A 364 14.80 20.26 3.40
N CYS A 365 13.67 20.82 3.83
CA CYS A 365 13.02 21.90 3.10
C CYS A 365 12.97 23.24 3.85
N ARG A 366 13.54 23.32 5.05
CA ARG A 366 13.62 24.52 5.90
C ARG A 366 12.27 25.16 6.26
N VAL A 367 11.16 24.45 6.06
CA VAL A 367 9.81 24.87 6.45
C VAL A 367 9.63 24.64 7.97
N PRO A 368 8.95 25.57 8.70
CA PRO A 368 8.59 25.36 10.10
C PRO A 368 7.88 24.03 10.35
N ILE A 369 8.30 23.33 11.40
CA ILE A 369 7.67 22.08 11.82
C ILE A 369 6.53 22.42 12.76
N GLU A 370 5.34 22.59 12.18
CA GLU A 370 4.12 22.85 12.94
C GLU A 370 3.65 21.64 13.75
N ARG A 371 3.99 20.42 13.28
CA ARG A 371 3.59 19.17 13.94
C ARG A 371 4.56 18.04 13.61
N LYS A 372 4.82 17.20 14.62
CA LYS A 372 5.63 15.98 14.57
C LYS A 372 4.71 14.79 14.80
N ILE A 373 4.60 13.89 13.82
CA ILE A 373 3.69 12.75 13.86
C ILE A 373 4.53 11.49 13.99
N ALA A 374 4.39 10.75 15.09
CA ALA A 374 5.02 9.45 15.25
C ALA A 374 4.35 8.42 14.34
N LEU A 375 5.14 7.73 13.54
CA LEU A 375 4.70 6.67 12.62
C LEU A 375 4.48 5.33 13.33
N TYR A 376 5.12 5.13 14.48
CA TYR A 376 4.91 3.99 15.36
C TYR A 376 4.52 4.52 16.75
N LEU A 377 3.42 4.02 17.29
CA LEU A 377 3.10 4.16 18.72
C LEU A 377 3.74 2.97 19.42
N ASP A 378 4.48 3.23 20.50
CA ASP A 378 5.11 2.21 21.34
C ASP A 378 4.06 1.23 21.91
#